data_AF-A0A7H8HH83-F1
#
_entry.id   AF-A0A7H8HH83-F1
#
_cell.length_a   1.000
_cell.length_b   1.000
_cell.length_c   1.000
_cell.angle_alpha   90.00
_cell.angle_beta   90.00
_cell.angle_gamma   90.00
#
_symmetry.space_group_name_H-M   'P 1'
#
loop_
_entity.id
_entity.type
_entity.pdbx_description
1 polymer ?
#
loop_
_entity_poly.entity_id
_entity_poly.type
_entity_poly.pdbx_seq_one_letter_code
_entity_poly.pdbx_strand_id
1 'polypeptide(L)'
;MPDTWATVADVKTYAKATVDEDELLSAQAVIDTYAGRLPMDADRIGARDKYWLKLAVAYQAAWQPAQPDQFERQDITSTGGGQSTQGTETWLTLAPHATQALRRVSWIGSGSLHVRAPAEAVDRRRDVYGDDGDDPGAWRGI
;
A
#
# COMPACT_ATOMS: atom_id res chain seq x y z
N MET A 1 6.25 22.93 19.39
CA MET A 1 6.80 21.69 18.78
C MET A 1 5.88 21.30 17.64
N PRO A 2 6.39 20.71 16.55
CA PRO A 2 5.52 20.16 15.50
C PRO A 2 4.64 19.06 16.11
N ASP A 3 3.33 19.10 15.83
CA ASP A 3 2.40 18.04 16.24
C ASP A 3 2.75 16.72 15.53
N THR A 4 2.57 15.59 16.22
CA THR A 4 2.77 14.24 15.70
C THR A 4 1.49 13.41 15.82
N TRP A 5 1.29 12.41 14.95
CA TRP A 5 0.11 11.53 15.02
C TRP A 5 0.13 10.56 16.20
N ALA A 6 1.33 10.26 16.72
CA ALA A 6 1.55 9.34 17.83
C ALA A 6 2.44 10.00 18.89
N THR A 7 2.30 9.57 20.13
CA THR A 7 3.18 9.96 21.24
C THR A 7 4.19 8.85 21.55
N VAL A 8 5.26 9.16 22.29
CA VAL A 8 6.24 8.17 22.76
C VAL A 8 5.57 7.04 23.58
N ALA A 9 4.55 7.37 24.37
CA ALA A 9 3.77 6.39 25.12
C ALA A 9 3.01 5.41 24.21
N ASP A 10 2.54 5.88 23.06
CA ASP A 10 1.86 5.05 22.06
C ASP A 10 2.83 4.07 21.39
N VAL A 11 4.05 4.52 21.09
CA VAL A 11 5.11 3.64 20.55
C VAL A 11 5.39 2.50 21.53
N LYS A 12 5.55 2.82 22.81
CA LYS A 12 5.74 1.81 23.86
C LYS A 12 4.54 0.87 23.99
N THR A 13 3.33 1.37 23.78
CA THR A 13 2.10 0.57 23.89
C THR A 13 1.95 -0.42 22.74
N TYR A 14 2.11 0.03 21.49
CA TYR A 14 1.82 -0.74 20.28
C TYR A 14 3.03 -1.46 19.68
N ALA A 15 4.18 -0.80 19.64
CA ALA A 15 5.40 -1.35 19.06
C ALA A 15 6.34 -1.99 20.10
N LYS A 16 6.04 -1.83 21.40
CA LYS A 16 6.84 -2.35 22.52
C LYS A 16 8.31 -1.91 22.50
N ALA A 17 8.60 -0.79 21.84
CA ALA A 17 9.92 -0.18 21.77
C ALA A 17 9.94 1.15 22.55
N THR A 18 11.11 1.51 23.07
CA THR A 18 11.40 2.84 23.61
C THR A 18 12.10 3.65 22.54
N VAL A 19 11.57 4.83 22.24
CA VAL A 19 12.11 5.75 21.23
C VAL A 19 12.16 7.15 21.82
N ASP A 20 13.10 7.94 21.37
CA ASP A 20 13.24 9.35 21.75
C ASP A 20 12.31 10.25 20.91
N GLU A 21 12.11 11.50 21.36
CA GLU A 21 11.25 12.46 20.65
C GLU A 21 11.79 12.79 19.25
N ASP A 22 13.11 12.88 19.07
CA ASP A 22 13.73 13.15 17.77
C ASP A 22 13.52 11.98 16.78
N GLU A 23 13.53 10.74 17.26
CA GLU A 23 13.24 9.56 16.45
C GLU A 23 11.77 9.51 16.02
N LEU A 24 10.87 9.91 16.93
CA LEU A 24 9.44 10.04 16.63
C LEU A 24 9.18 11.12 15.57
N LEU A 25 9.89 12.24 15.61
CA LEU A 25 9.80 13.31 14.61
C LEU A 25 10.33 12.87 13.23
N SER A 26 11.43 12.13 13.21
CA SER A 26 11.94 11.52 11.96
C SER A 26 10.94 10.54 11.36
N ALA A 27 10.35 9.67 12.19
CA ALA A 27 9.33 8.74 11.76
C ALA A 27 8.07 9.43 11.23
N GLN A 28 7.64 10.50 11.90
CA GLN A 28 6.52 11.34 11.48
C GLN A 28 6.76 11.93 10.09
N ALA A 29 7.93 12.50 9.83
CA ALA A 29 8.27 13.08 8.52
C ALA A 29 8.21 12.05 7.38
N VAL A 30 8.66 10.82 7.64
CA VAL A 30 8.53 9.73 6.67
C VAL A 30 7.06 9.40 6.41
N ILE A 31 6.26 9.21 7.46
CA ILE A 31 4.84 8.89 7.30
C ILE A 31 4.08 10.02 6.60
N ASP A 32 4.39 11.28 6.87
CA ASP A 32 3.73 12.42 6.22
C ASP A 32 4.02 12.46 4.71
N THR A 33 5.23 12.08 4.31
CA THR A 33 5.61 11.94 2.89
C THR A 33 4.75 10.88 2.18
N TYR A 34 4.43 9.79 2.86
CA TYR A 34 3.59 8.72 2.30
C TYR A 34 2.09 8.99 2.39
N ALA A 35 1.64 9.59 3.50
CA ALA A 35 0.23 9.82 3.76
C ALA A 35 -0.33 11.03 3.02
N GLY A 36 0.54 11.99 2.66
CA GLY A 36 0.15 13.25 2.01
C GLY A 36 -0.73 14.13 2.90
N ARG A 37 -0.70 13.90 4.22
CA ARG A 37 -1.52 14.59 5.22
C ARG A 37 -0.71 14.85 6.47
N LEU A 38 -0.83 16.08 6.97
CA LEU A 38 -0.07 16.55 8.12
C LEU A 38 -0.96 16.56 9.38
N PRO A 39 -0.38 16.44 10.59
CA PRO A 39 -1.14 16.47 11.86
C PRO A 39 -2.06 17.70 12.02
N MET A 40 -1.69 18.83 11.43
CA MET A 40 -2.55 20.03 11.39
C MET A 40 -3.86 19.86 10.60
N ASP A 41 -3.95 18.87 9.71
CA ASP A 41 -5.19 18.52 9.01
C ASP A 41 -6.06 17.54 9.80
N ALA A 42 -5.71 17.22 11.05
CA ALA A 42 -6.44 16.24 11.87
C ALA A 42 -7.96 16.49 11.88
N ASP A 43 -8.42 17.73 11.95
CA ASP A 43 -9.87 18.03 12.01
C ASP A 43 -10.63 17.59 10.76
N ARG A 44 -9.95 17.39 9.63
CA ARG A 44 -10.52 16.96 8.36
C ARG A 44 -10.50 15.43 8.18
N ILE A 45 -9.87 14.70 9.10
CA ILE A 45 -9.63 13.27 9.00
C ILE A 45 -10.55 12.51 9.98
N GLY A 46 -11.14 11.43 9.52
CA GLY A 46 -11.99 10.57 10.35
C GLY A 46 -11.21 9.88 11.47
N ALA A 47 -11.86 9.61 12.61
CA ALA A 47 -11.24 8.97 13.77
C ALA A 47 -10.58 7.61 13.44
N ARG A 48 -11.18 6.85 12.52
CA ARG A 48 -10.62 5.59 12.01
C ARG A 48 -9.27 5.79 11.33
N ASP A 49 -9.17 6.76 10.43
CA ASP A 49 -7.94 7.01 9.67
C ASP A 49 -6.84 7.59 10.58
N LYS A 50 -7.21 8.45 11.55
CA LYS A 50 -6.31 8.92 12.61
C LYS A 50 -5.68 7.77 13.38
N TYR A 51 -6.46 6.74 13.71
CA TYR A 51 -5.96 5.56 14.41
C TYR A 51 -4.93 4.78 13.56
N TRP A 52 -5.16 4.64 12.26
CA TRP A 52 -4.19 3.98 11.36
C TRP A 52 -2.92 4.80 11.17
N LEU A 53 -3.02 6.13 11.06
CA LEU A 53 -1.85 7.02 10.99
C LEU A 53 -1.03 6.96 12.28
N LYS A 54 -1.69 6.97 13.44
CA LYS A 54 -1.05 6.79 14.75
C LYS A 54 -0.28 5.46 14.83
N LEU A 55 -0.89 4.35 14.39
CA LEU A 55 -0.21 3.05 14.36
C LEU A 55 0.96 3.05 13.37
N ALA A 56 0.81 3.69 12.20
CA ALA A 56 1.87 3.75 11.20
C ALA A 56 3.12 4.47 11.75
N VAL A 57 2.93 5.63 12.40
CA VAL A 57 4.02 6.39 13.03
C VAL A 57 4.67 5.58 14.16
N ALA A 58 3.86 4.93 15.00
CA ALA A 58 4.39 4.12 16.10
C ALA A 58 5.26 2.95 15.62
N TYR A 59 4.84 2.25 14.57
CA TYR A 59 5.65 1.17 13.99
C TYR A 59 6.87 1.67 13.23
N GLN A 60 6.78 2.81 12.54
CA GLN A 60 7.91 3.41 11.85
C GLN A 60 8.99 3.85 12.85
N ALA A 61 8.60 4.51 13.95
CA ALA A 61 9.53 4.98 14.98
C ALA A 61 10.29 3.82 15.63
N ALA A 62 9.63 2.70 15.90
CA ALA A 62 10.31 1.50 16.43
C ALA A 62 11.22 0.81 15.42
N TRP A 63 10.93 0.94 14.12
CA TRP A 63 11.61 0.24 13.06
C TRP A 63 12.88 0.95 12.58
N GLN A 64 12.84 2.29 12.47
CA GLN A 64 13.97 3.11 12.02
C GLN A 64 15.29 2.86 12.79
N PRO A 65 15.34 2.83 14.14
CA PRO A 65 16.58 2.57 14.88
C PRO A 65 16.98 1.09 14.81
N ALA A 66 16.01 0.18 14.71
CA ALA A 66 16.24 -1.24 14.47
C ALA A 66 16.72 -1.54 13.03
N GLN A 67 16.89 -0.48 12.22
CA GLN A 67 17.38 -0.17 10.86
C GLN A 67 18.89 -0.01 10.51
N PRO A 68 19.95 -0.59 11.13
CA PRO A 68 21.27 -0.58 10.50
C PRO A 68 21.22 -1.11 9.05
N ASP A 69 22.07 -0.56 8.19
CA ASP A 69 22.10 -0.76 6.75
C ASP A 69 21.94 -2.25 6.38
N GLN A 70 21.21 -2.57 5.30
CA GLN A 70 20.86 -3.94 4.95
C GLN A 70 22.13 -4.82 4.75
N PHE A 71 23.23 -4.20 4.32
CA PHE A 71 24.54 -4.84 4.19
C PHE A 71 25.20 -5.14 5.54
N GLU A 72 25.04 -4.28 6.55
CA GLU A 72 25.54 -4.53 7.91
C GLU A 72 24.76 -5.64 8.62
N ARG A 73 23.45 -5.78 8.36
CA ARG A 73 22.64 -6.86 8.96
C ARG A 73 22.98 -8.24 8.46
N GLN A 74 23.32 -8.34 7.18
CA GLN A 74 23.50 -9.63 6.52
C GLN A 74 24.96 -10.10 6.56
N ASP A 75 25.88 -9.29 7.10
CA ASP A 75 27.34 -9.53 7.08
C ASP A 75 27.81 -10.00 5.69
N ILE A 76 27.30 -9.35 4.64
CA ILE A 76 27.59 -9.73 3.25
C ILE A 76 28.82 -8.99 2.78
N THR A 77 29.96 -9.68 2.76
CA THR A 77 31.24 -9.12 2.29
C THR A 77 31.38 -9.15 0.75
N SER A 78 30.61 -9.98 0.04
CA SER A 78 30.47 -9.93 -1.42
C SER A 78 29.23 -10.70 -1.90
N THR A 79 28.50 -10.16 -2.89
CA THR A 79 27.41 -10.88 -3.55
C THR A 79 27.94 -11.57 -4.81
N GLY A 80 28.47 -12.78 -4.63
CA GLY A 80 28.86 -13.66 -5.73
C GLY A 80 27.79 -14.74 -5.96
N GLY A 81 27.11 -14.70 -7.11
CA GLY A 81 26.29 -15.82 -7.59
C GLY A 81 24.79 -15.54 -7.76
N GLY A 82 24.42 -14.95 -8.91
CA GLY A 82 23.21 -15.26 -9.68
C GLY A 82 21.80 -15.01 -9.11
N GLN A 83 21.62 -14.80 -7.80
CA GLN A 83 20.31 -14.50 -7.22
C GLN A 83 20.22 -13.02 -6.84
N SER A 84 19.70 -12.22 -7.77
CA SER A 84 19.29 -10.85 -7.49
C SER A 84 17.99 -10.85 -6.69
N THR A 85 18.03 -10.43 -5.43
CA THR A 85 16.83 -10.08 -4.67
C THR A 85 16.26 -8.78 -5.24
N GLN A 86 15.10 -8.86 -5.89
CA GLN A 86 14.39 -7.69 -6.39
C GLN A 86 13.51 -7.13 -5.26
N GLY A 87 13.95 -6.03 -4.65
CA GLY A 87 13.12 -5.19 -3.79
C GLY A 87 12.65 -3.95 -4.54
N THR A 88 11.47 -3.43 -4.21
CA THR A 88 11.06 -2.10 -4.65
C THR A 88 11.92 -1.04 -3.96
N GLU A 89 12.25 0.05 -4.64
CA GLU A 89 13.12 1.13 -4.15
C GLU A 89 12.66 1.72 -2.78
N THR A 90 11.37 1.63 -2.48
CA THR A 90 10.75 2.07 -1.23
C THR A 90 10.73 1.04 -0.10
N TRP A 91 11.06 -0.24 -0.36
CA TRP A 91 10.95 -1.31 0.65
C TRP A 91 11.88 -1.10 1.86
N LEU A 92 12.95 -0.33 1.68
CA LEU A 92 13.94 0.03 2.71
C LEU A 92 13.61 1.30 3.50
N THR A 93 12.58 2.04 3.11
CA THR A 93 12.29 3.34 3.75
C THR A 93 11.12 3.27 4.74
N LEU A 94 10.25 2.28 4.59
CA LEU A 94 9.01 2.16 5.33
C LEU A 94 8.91 0.81 6.04
N ALA A 95 8.57 0.82 7.31
CA ALA A 95 8.37 -0.40 8.09
C ALA A 95 7.26 -1.27 7.47
N PRO A 96 7.41 -2.61 7.49
CA PRO A 96 6.40 -3.51 6.92
C PRO A 96 5.04 -3.36 7.63
N HIS A 97 5.05 -3.18 8.95
CA HIS A 97 3.83 -2.92 9.73
C HIS A 97 3.25 -1.51 9.50
N ALA A 98 4.10 -0.50 9.29
CA ALA A 98 3.63 0.83 8.90
C ALA A 98 2.96 0.81 7.52
N THR A 99 3.52 0.04 6.57
CA THR A 99 2.92 -0.17 5.24
C THR A 99 1.53 -0.79 5.33
N GLN A 100 1.35 -1.81 6.19
CA GLN A 100 0.04 -2.43 6.40
C GLN A 100 -0.97 -1.47 7.01
N ALA A 101 -0.56 -0.62 7.94
CA ALA A 101 -1.41 0.41 8.54
C ALA A 101 -1.81 1.48 7.50
N LEU A 102 -0.85 1.96 6.69
CA LEU A 102 -1.11 2.95 5.64
C LEU A 102 -2.07 2.44 4.56
N ARG A 103 -2.01 1.16 4.17
CA ARG A 103 -2.97 0.57 3.23
C ARG A 103 -4.42 0.59 3.71
N ARG A 104 -4.66 0.74 5.02
CA ARG A 104 -6.01 0.81 5.62
C ARG A 104 -6.55 2.23 5.69
N VAL A 105 -5.72 3.22 5.38
CA VAL A 105 -6.11 4.62 5.28
C VAL A 105 -6.97 4.79 4.03
N SER A 106 -8.14 5.40 4.22
CA SER A 106 -9.22 5.44 3.22
C SER A 106 -8.80 6.01 1.85
N TRP A 107 -7.85 6.95 1.81
CA TRP A 107 -7.39 7.61 0.58
C TRP A 107 -6.11 7.01 -0.04
N ILE A 108 -5.38 6.16 0.69
CA ILE A 108 -4.16 5.50 0.17
C ILE A 108 -4.52 4.17 -0.50
N GLY A 109 -5.46 3.43 0.11
CA GLY A 109 -5.85 2.08 -0.34
C GLY A 109 -6.91 2.04 -1.44
N SER A 110 -7.47 3.18 -1.85
CA SER A 110 -8.49 3.27 -2.90
C SER A 110 -7.84 3.18 -4.29
N GLY A 111 -7.30 2.01 -4.61
CA GLY A 111 -6.94 1.66 -5.98
C GLY A 111 -8.18 1.73 -6.86
N SER A 112 -8.13 2.60 -7.87
CA SER A 112 -9.07 2.78 -8.98
C SER A 112 -10.40 2.01 -8.85
N LEU A 113 -11.50 2.72 -8.54
CA LEU A 113 -12.83 2.18 -8.79
C LEU A 113 -12.90 1.87 -10.29
N HIS A 114 -12.91 0.58 -10.67
CA HIS A 114 -13.14 0.17 -12.05
C HIS A 114 -14.60 0.52 -12.38
N VAL A 115 -14.81 1.74 -12.86
CA VAL A 115 -16.10 2.16 -13.42
C VAL A 115 -16.28 1.35 -14.70
N ARG A 116 -17.08 0.27 -14.62
CA ARG A 116 -17.54 -0.39 -15.84
C ARG A 116 -18.25 0.66 -16.69
N ALA A 117 -17.75 0.87 -17.90
CA ALA A 117 -18.40 1.75 -18.85
C ALA A 117 -19.86 1.26 -19.07
N PRO A 118 -20.87 2.15 -19.11
CA PRO A 118 -22.27 1.78 -19.32
C PRO A 118 -22.59 1.26 -20.74
N ALA A 119 -21.60 0.75 -21.48
CA ALA A 119 -21.73 0.36 -22.89
C ALA A 119 -22.02 -1.14 -23.10
N GLU A 120 -22.25 -1.92 -22.05
CA GLU A 120 -22.63 -3.35 -22.15
C GLU A 120 -24.08 -3.62 -21.69
N ALA A 121 -24.94 -2.61 -21.85
CA ALA A 121 -26.40 -2.76 -21.69
C ALA A 121 -27.14 -2.73 -23.05
N VAL A 122 -26.42 -2.58 -24.16
CA VAL A 122 -26.99 -2.46 -25.51
C VAL A 122 -26.32 -3.46 -26.45
N ASP A 123 -26.57 -4.75 -26.26
CA ASP A 123 -26.85 -5.66 -27.39
C ASP A 123 -27.38 -7.03 -26.91
N ARG A 124 -28.64 -7.05 -26.44
CA ARG A 124 -29.40 -8.32 -26.32
C ARG A 124 -30.76 -8.20 -26.99
N ARG A 125 -30.80 -7.50 -28.13
CA ARG A 125 -31.99 -7.41 -29.00
C ARG A 125 -31.60 -7.55 -30.48
N ARG A 126 -30.87 -8.61 -30.78
CA ARG A 126 -30.74 -9.28 -32.08
C ARG A 126 -30.29 -10.69 -31.69
N ASP A 127 -31.01 -11.77 -31.94
CA ASP A 127 -31.70 -12.15 -33.16
C ASP A 127 -33.01 -12.87 -32.85
N VAL A 128 -34.13 -12.36 -33.38
CA VAL A 128 -35.45 -13.01 -33.31
C VAL A 128 -35.81 -13.66 -34.65
N TYR A 129 -35.06 -13.42 -35.73
CA TYR A 129 -35.23 -14.08 -37.02
C TYR A 129 -33.91 -14.09 -37.81
N GLY A 130 -33.42 -15.29 -38.17
CA GLY A 130 -32.41 -15.47 -39.21
C GLY A 130 -31.28 -16.42 -38.86
N ASP A 131 -31.54 -17.72 -38.87
CA ASP A 131 -30.66 -18.65 -39.58
C ASP A 131 -31.51 -19.85 -40.01
N ASP A 132 -31.79 -19.87 -41.31
CA ASP A 132 -32.52 -20.92 -42.01
C ASP A 132 -31.72 -22.22 -41.89
N GLY A 133 -32.24 -23.14 -41.07
CA GLY A 133 -31.78 -24.51 -41.08
C GLY A 133 -32.13 -25.17 -42.41
N ASP A 134 -31.18 -25.21 -43.33
CA ASP A 134 -31.00 -26.30 -44.31
C ASP A 134 -29.80 -26.00 -45.22
N ASP A 135 -28.63 -26.56 -44.90
CA ASP A 135 -27.77 -27.10 -45.97
C ASP A 135 -26.80 -28.20 -45.46
N PRO A 136 -27.26 -29.45 -45.29
CA PRO A 136 -26.40 -30.59 -44.99
C PRO A 136 -25.81 -31.17 -46.29
N GLY A 137 -24.78 -30.54 -46.86
CA GLY A 137 -24.36 -30.87 -48.22
C GLY A 137 -22.89 -30.71 -48.60
N ALA A 138 -21.96 -30.62 -47.65
CA ALA A 138 -20.53 -30.65 -47.97
C ALA A 138 -20.07 -32.08 -48.33
N TRP A 139 -20.15 -32.46 -49.61
CA TRP A 139 -19.34 -33.55 -50.19
C TRP A 139 -18.66 -33.11 -51.49
N ARG A 140 -17.33 -33.13 -51.44
CA ARG A 140 -16.41 -32.95 -52.57
C ARG A 140 -16.55 -34.08 -53.59
N GLY A 141 -16.43 -33.78 -54.89
CA GLY A 141 -16.04 -34.78 -55.90
C GLY A 141 -16.34 -34.42 -57.36
N ILE A 142 -15.25 -34.13 -58.09
CA ILE A 142 -15.06 -34.04 -59.56
C ILE A 142 -15.56 -32.77 -60.25
#